data_AF-D0RQ55-F1
#
_entry.id   AF-D0RQ55-F1
#
_cell.length_a   1.000
_cell.length_b   1.000
_cell.length_c   1.000
_cell.angle_alpha   90.00
_cell.angle_beta   90.00
_cell.angle_gamma   90.00
#
_symmetry.space_group_name_H-M   'P 1'
#
loop_
_entity.id
_entity.type
_entity.pdbx_description
1 polymer ?
#
loop_
_entity_poly.entity_id
_entity_poly.type
_entity_poly.pdbx_seq_one_letter_code
_entity_poly.pdbx_strand_id
1 'polypeptide(L)'
;MKKSCEKINCFERGFKEVLIRDKKNKEYKVLCHHHFEQYTKNQDLNCNWDSCKQLGEFKAPTKGEGDYLWFCEDHIKEYNKKWDFFEGMSQAQIEDFVFKDIIGHRKTQKFGSMDTFFHELWNNAIEDELLNLSKFKNTLNQENQKYTDKQIAALKKMDLKPNITWLAIKEQFKKLVKKYHPDMNAGDKKYEEKLKEITIAYSYLKTSLSDKQKVA
;
A
#
# COMPACT_ATOMS: atom_id res chain seq x y z
N MET A 1 -30.41 -7.70 -30.33
CA MET A 1 -30.74 -6.52 -31.17
C MET A 1 -29.44 -5.93 -31.66
N LYS A 2 -29.20 -5.83 -32.98
CA LYS A 2 -27.96 -5.22 -33.50
C LYS A 2 -27.97 -3.73 -33.15
N LYS A 3 -26.93 -3.24 -32.47
CA LYS A 3 -26.77 -1.83 -32.11
C LYS A 3 -26.75 -0.96 -33.37
N SER A 4 -27.30 0.25 -33.31
CA SER A 4 -27.19 1.25 -34.39
C SER A 4 -25.76 1.79 -34.47
N CYS A 5 -25.39 2.35 -35.61
CA CYS A 5 -24.10 3.04 -35.72
C CYS A 5 -24.03 4.23 -34.75
N GLU A 6 -22.92 4.36 -34.04
CA GLU A 6 -22.68 5.40 -33.04
C GLU A 6 -22.05 6.68 -33.63
N LYS A 7 -21.94 6.76 -34.97
CA LYS A 7 -21.49 7.98 -35.66
C LYS A 7 -22.64 9.00 -35.69
N ILE A 8 -22.33 10.25 -35.33
CA ILE A 8 -23.28 11.38 -35.38
C ILE A 8 -23.93 11.42 -36.77
N ASN A 9 -25.27 11.47 -36.80
CA ASN A 9 -26.11 11.51 -37.99
C ASN A 9 -26.12 10.23 -38.87
N CYS A 10 -25.75 9.06 -38.33
CA CYS A 10 -25.90 7.79 -39.02
C CYS A 10 -27.11 7.00 -38.49
N PHE A 11 -28.01 6.60 -39.39
CA PHE A 11 -29.20 5.77 -39.05
C PHE A 11 -29.06 4.30 -39.47
N GLU A 12 -27.88 3.90 -39.94
CA GLU A 12 -27.62 2.54 -40.40
C GLU A 12 -27.39 1.57 -39.24
N ARG A 13 -27.65 0.29 -39.51
CA ARG A 13 -27.35 -0.80 -38.56
C ARG A 13 -25.84 -0.94 -38.37
N GLY A 14 -25.43 -1.22 -37.14
CA GLY A 14 -24.04 -1.52 -36.82
C GLY A 14 -23.54 -2.76 -37.58
N PHE A 15 -22.36 -2.63 -38.17
CA PHE A 15 -21.66 -3.67 -38.92
C PHE A 15 -20.56 -4.32 -38.07
N LYS A 16 -19.58 -3.53 -37.58
CA LYS A 16 -18.43 -4.01 -36.80
C LYS A 16 -18.16 -3.09 -35.60
N GLU A 17 -17.78 -3.68 -34.46
CA GLU A 17 -17.27 -2.96 -33.29
C GLU A 17 -15.78 -2.67 -33.48
N VAL A 18 -15.36 -1.42 -33.29
CA VAL A 18 -13.97 -0.97 -33.48
C VAL A 18 -13.45 -0.37 -32.19
N LEU A 19 -12.25 -0.80 -31.78
CA LEU A 19 -11.59 -0.27 -30.59
C LEU A 19 -11.14 1.18 -30.81
N ILE A 20 -11.48 2.07 -29.88
CA ILE A 20 -10.96 3.45 -29.88
C ILE A 20 -9.52 3.44 -29.35
N ARG A 21 -8.54 3.72 -30.22
CA ARG A 21 -7.10 3.69 -29.85
C ARG A 21 -6.70 4.71 -28.76
N ASP A 22 -7.42 5.82 -28.65
CA ASP A 22 -7.05 6.98 -27.82
C ASP A 22 -7.44 6.87 -26.34
N LYS A 23 -8.20 5.85 -25.93
CA LYS A 23 -8.66 5.68 -24.53
C LYS A 23 -8.53 4.23 -24.07
N LYS A 24 -8.42 4.03 -22.75
CA LYS A 24 -8.19 2.75 -22.05
C LYS A 24 -8.88 1.55 -22.74
N ASN A 25 -8.21 0.38 -22.74
CA ASN A 25 -8.46 -0.88 -23.48
C ASN A 25 -9.89 -1.50 -23.51
N LYS A 26 -10.98 -0.75 -23.39
CA LYS A 26 -12.37 -1.27 -23.34
C LYS A 26 -13.41 -0.36 -24.00
N GLU A 27 -13.02 0.71 -24.68
CA GLU A 27 -13.98 1.55 -25.42
C GLU A 27 -14.07 1.09 -26.88
N TYR A 28 -15.22 0.53 -27.24
CA TYR A 28 -15.54 0.09 -28.59
C TYR A 28 -16.62 1.01 -29.17
N LYS A 29 -16.48 1.38 -30.44
CA LYS A 29 -17.52 2.07 -31.21
C LYS A 29 -18.15 1.13 -32.22
N VAL A 30 -19.47 1.13 -32.27
CA VAL A 30 -20.22 0.40 -33.30
C VAL A 30 -20.31 1.26 -34.56
N LEU A 31 -19.70 0.81 -35.66
CA LEU A 31 -19.74 1.53 -36.94
C LEU A 31 -20.52 0.73 -37.99
N CYS A 32 -21.23 1.44 -38.88
CA CYS A 32 -21.80 0.85 -40.11
C CYS A 32 -20.69 0.59 -41.14
N HIS A 33 -21.00 -0.12 -42.22
CA HIS A 33 -20.02 -0.49 -43.25
C HIS A 33 -19.31 0.73 -43.85
N HIS A 34 -20.07 1.77 -44.22
CA HIS A 34 -19.52 3.00 -44.81
C HIS A 34 -18.60 3.76 -43.84
N HIS A 35 -19.03 3.91 -42.58
CA HIS A 35 -18.23 4.61 -41.57
C HIS A 35 -17.01 3.79 -41.11
N PHE A 36 -17.06 2.47 -41.19
CA PHE A 36 -15.91 1.61 -40.95
C PHE A 36 -14.82 1.80 -42.03
N GLU A 37 -15.21 1.85 -43.30
CA GLU A 37 -14.28 2.14 -44.40
C GLU A 37 -13.67 3.54 -44.30
N GLN A 38 -14.47 4.54 -43.92
CA GLN A 38 -13.95 5.90 -43.70
C GLN A 38 -12.99 5.94 -42.50
N TYR A 39 -13.33 5.25 -41.41
CA TYR A 39 -12.49 5.19 -40.21
C TYR A 39 -11.13 4.54 -40.49
N THR A 40 -11.13 3.43 -41.22
CA THR A 40 -9.91 2.70 -41.61
C THR A 40 -9.07 3.44 -42.64
N LYS A 41 -9.68 4.23 -43.53
CA LYS A 41 -8.95 5.09 -44.48
C LYS A 41 -8.35 6.34 -43.84
N ASN A 42 -9.04 6.94 -42.86
CA ASN A 42 -8.63 8.21 -42.25
C ASN A 42 -7.58 8.03 -41.15
N GLN A 43 -7.44 6.84 -40.59
CA GLN A 43 -6.38 6.54 -39.66
C GLN A 43 -5.30 5.76 -40.40
N ASP A 44 -4.05 6.25 -40.40
CA ASP A 44 -2.87 5.51 -40.90
C ASP A 44 -2.58 4.30 -39.97
N LEU A 45 -3.45 3.30 -39.99
CA LEU A 45 -3.46 2.15 -39.09
C LEU A 45 -2.61 1.00 -39.63
N ASN A 46 -1.45 1.31 -40.21
CA ASN A 46 -0.56 0.25 -40.69
C ASN A 46 0.01 -0.55 -39.52
N CYS A 47 0.23 -1.84 -39.77
CA CYS A 47 0.98 -2.69 -38.88
C CYS A 47 2.39 -2.11 -38.65
N ASN A 48 2.85 -2.07 -37.40
CA ASN A 48 4.18 -1.60 -37.02
C ASN A 48 5.33 -2.55 -37.42
N TRP A 49 5.01 -3.67 -38.10
CA TRP A 49 6.01 -4.63 -38.55
C TRP A 49 6.70 -4.17 -39.84
N ASP A 50 8.00 -4.45 -39.95
CA ASP A 50 8.81 -4.07 -41.11
C ASP A 50 8.17 -4.62 -42.40
N SER A 51 7.90 -3.73 -43.37
CA SER A 51 7.31 -4.03 -44.68
C SER A 51 5.85 -4.52 -44.71
N CYS A 52 5.10 -4.47 -43.62
CA CYS A 52 3.68 -4.83 -43.62
C CYS A 52 2.75 -3.64 -43.96
N LYS A 53 1.85 -3.83 -44.94
CA LYS A 53 0.82 -2.84 -45.34
C LYS A 53 -0.59 -3.19 -44.86
N GLN A 54 -0.72 -4.19 -44.00
CA GLN A 54 -2.00 -4.61 -43.45
C GLN A 54 -2.40 -3.71 -42.27
N LEU A 55 -3.70 -3.69 -41.97
CA LEU A 55 -4.25 -2.95 -40.85
C LEU A 55 -3.84 -3.58 -39.51
N GLY A 56 -3.28 -2.78 -38.61
CA GLY A 56 -2.87 -3.19 -37.27
C GLY A 56 -4.03 -3.19 -36.27
N GLU A 57 -4.91 -4.20 -36.28
CA GLU A 57 -6.06 -4.21 -35.35
C GLU A 57 -5.67 -4.47 -33.88
N PHE A 58 -4.53 -5.12 -33.63
CA PHE A 58 -4.16 -5.65 -32.32
C PHE A 58 -3.10 -4.82 -31.61
N LYS A 59 -3.33 -4.51 -30.33
CA LYS A 59 -2.42 -3.75 -29.46
C LYS A 59 -1.47 -4.69 -28.71
N ALA A 60 -0.17 -4.40 -28.77
CA ALA A 60 0.87 -5.13 -28.05
C ALA A 60 1.68 -4.19 -27.13
N PRO A 61 2.02 -4.61 -25.90
CA PRO A 61 2.90 -3.83 -25.03
C PRO A 61 4.34 -3.85 -25.54
N THR A 62 5.04 -2.73 -25.40
CA THR A 62 6.51 -2.70 -25.55
C THR A 62 7.18 -2.93 -24.20
N LYS A 63 8.50 -3.15 -24.20
CA LYS A 63 9.30 -3.28 -22.97
C LYS A 63 9.39 -1.98 -22.17
N GLY A 64 9.12 -0.82 -22.79
CA GLY A 64 9.08 0.47 -22.12
C GLY A 64 7.76 0.69 -21.38
N GLU A 65 7.79 1.48 -20.30
CA GLU A 65 6.56 1.84 -19.59
C GLU A 65 5.67 2.73 -20.46
N GLY A 66 4.48 2.21 -20.82
CA GLY A 66 3.39 3.00 -21.38
C GLY A 66 3.29 3.03 -22.91
N ASP A 67 4.29 2.52 -23.63
CA ASP A 67 4.29 2.50 -25.09
C ASP A 67 3.71 1.19 -25.65
N TYR A 68 2.88 1.32 -26.68
CA TYR A 68 2.20 0.19 -27.32
C TYR A 68 2.36 0.24 -28.83
N LEU A 69 2.56 -0.94 -29.43
CA LEU A 69 2.63 -1.14 -30.87
C LEU A 69 1.32 -1.76 -31.38
N TRP A 70 1.02 -1.54 -32.66
CA TRP A 70 -0.17 -2.08 -33.32
C TRP A 70 0.24 -3.07 -34.42
N PHE A 71 -0.29 -4.28 -34.37
CA PHE A 71 0.04 -5.37 -35.29
C PHE A 71 -1.21 -5.93 -35.97
N CYS A 72 -1.04 -6.51 -37.16
CA CYS A 72 -2.07 -7.34 -37.78
C CYS A 72 -2.15 -8.73 -37.11
N GLU A 73 -3.13 -9.55 -37.50
CA GLU A 73 -3.36 -10.88 -36.90
C GLU A 73 -2.15 -11.82 -37.00
N ASP A 74 -1.40 -11.77 -38.10
CA ASP A 74 -0.25 -12.65 -38.31
C ASP A 74 0.94 -12.19 -37.47
N HIS A 75 1.25 -10.88 -37.49
CA HIS A 75 2.39 -10.33 -36.74
C HIS A 75 2.18 -10.31 -35.24
N ILE A 76 0.94 -10.16 -34.74
CA ILE A 76 0.69 -10.27 -33.28
C ILE A 76 0.97 -11.68 -32.77
N LYS A 77 0.68 -12.72 -33.56
CA LYS A 77 1.00 -14.11 -33.19
C LYS A 77 2.50 -14.32 -33.12
N GLU A 78 3.26 -13.78 -34.07
CA GLU A 78 4.72 -13.82 -34.04
C GLU A 78 5.31 -13.03 -32.87
N TYR A 79 4.77 -11.84 -32.60
CA TYR A 79 5.17 -11.02 -31.47
C TYR A 79 4.94 -11.72 -30.13
N ASN A 80 3.72 -12.25 -29.91
CA ASN A 80 3.38 -12.96 -28.67
C ASN A 80 4.21 -14.24 -28.48
N LYS A 81 4.60 -14.92 -29.57
CA LYS A 81 5.49 -16.09 -29.50
C LYS A 81 6.90 -15.71 -29.03
N LYS A 82 7.39 -14.53 -29.40
CA LYS A 82 8.71 -14.02 -29.03
C LYS A 82 8.69 -13.24 -27.71
N TRP A 83 7.51 -12.91 -27.19
CA TRP A 83 7.35 -12.08 -26.01
C TRP A 83 7.66 -12.88 -24.74
N ASP A 84 8.69 -12.44 -24.02
CA ASP A 84 9.00 -12.91 -22.68
C ASP A 84 8.83 -11.75 -21.69
N PHE A 85 7.86 -11.89 -20.78
CA PHE A 85 7.57 -10.89 -19.75
C PHE A 85 8.70 -10.79 -18.72
N PHE A 86 9.41 -11.90 -18.46
CA PHE A 86 10.46 -11.97 -17.45
C PHE A 86 11.87 -11.73 -18.03
N GLU A 87 11.95 -11.30 -19.29
CA GLU A 87 13.23 -11.02 -19.94
C GLU A 87 13.99 -9.93 -19.19
N GLY A 88 15.20 -10.25 -18.72
CA GLY A 88 16.04 -9.34 -17.93
C GLY A 88 15.76 -9.35 -16.43
N MET A 89 14.79 -10.13 -15.94
CA MET A 89 14.62 -10.38 -14.50
C MET A 89 15.57 -11.50 -14.03
N SER A 90 16.10 -11.34 -12.82
CA SER A 90 16.81 -12.41 -12.13
C SER A 90 15.84 -13.48 -11.62
N GLN A 91 16.33 -14.70 -11.42
CA GLN A 91 15.54 -15.81 -10.88
C GLN A 91 14.84 -15.45 -9.56
N ALA A 92 15.52 -14.73 -8.66
CA ALA A 92 14.94 -14.29 -7.39
C ALA A 92 13.78 -13.29 -7.57
N GLN A 93 13.85 -12.41 -8.58
CA GLN A 93 12.77 -11.47 -8.89
C GLN A 93 11.55 -12.18 -9.48
N ILE A 94 11.77 -13.21 -10.31
CA ILE A 94 10.71 -14.05 -10.85
C ILE A 94 9.99 -14.78 -9.71
N GLU A 95 10.75 -15.38 -8.79
CA GLU A 95 10.20 -16.07 -7.62
C GLU A 95 9.41 -15.13 -6.71
N ASP A 96 9.91 -13.92 -6.47
CA ASP A 96 9.19 -12.89 -5.69
C ASP A 96 7.92 -12.42 -6.41
N PHE A 97 7.95 -12.28 -7.74
CA PHE A 97 6.75 -11.96 -8.52
C PHE A 97 5.70 -13.06 -8.41
N VAL A 98 6.09 -14.33 -8.60
CA VAL A 98 5.19 -15.49 -8.45
C VAL A 98 4.63 -15.57 -7.03
N PHE A 99 5.45 -15.33 -6.01
CA PHE A 99 5.00 -15.28 -4.63
C PHE A 99 3.96 -14.18 -4.41
N LYS A 100 4.18 -13.00 -4.99
CA LYS A 100 3.22 -11.88 -4.92
C LYS A 100 1.93 -12.17 -5.67
N ASP A 101 1.98 -12.86 -6.81
CA ASP A 101 0.79 -13.25 -7.57
C ASP A 101 -0.14 -14.15 -6.75
N ILE A 102 0.42 -15.08 -5.98
CA ILE A 102 -0.34 -15.97 -5.08
C ILE A 102 -1.18 -15.16 -4.08
N ILE A 103 -0.65 -14.05 -3.58
CA ILE A 103 -1.31 -13.15 -2.62
C ILE A 103 -2.06 -11.99 -3.30
N GLY A 104 -2.13 -11.99 -4.64
CA GLY A 104 -2.78 -10.95 -5.45
C GLY A 104 -2.12 -9.57 -5.29
N HIS A 105 -0.79 -9.53 -5.16
CA HIS A 105 0.04 -8.36 -4.89
C HIS A 105 -0.39 -7.53 -3.68
N ARG A 106 -1.12 -8.13 -2.73
CA ARG A 106 -1.50 -7.45 -1.48
C ARG A 106 -0.28 -7.41 -0.55
N LYS A 107 -0.10 -6.30 0.15
CA LYS A 107 0.95 -6.19 1.17
C LYS A 107 0.62 -7.15 2.32
N THR A 108 1.34 -8.25 2.42
CA THR A 108 1.21 -9.20 3.53
C THR A 108 2.22 -8.87 4.62
N GLN A 109 1.80 -8.93 5.87
CA GLN A 109 2.69 -8.80 7.02
C GLN A 109 3.13 -10.18 7.49
N LYS A 110 4.37 -10.28 7.99
CA LYS A 110 4.84 -11.51 8.61
C LYS A 110 4.06 -11.73 9.91
N PHE A 111 3.56 -12.94 10.12
CA PHE A 111 2.88 -13.28 11.37
C PHE A 111 3.82 -13.03 12.56
N GLY A 112 3.49 -12.08 13.42
CA GLY A 112 4.31 -11.67 14.56
C GLY A 112 5.28 -10.50 14.32
N SER A 113 5.27 -9.84 13.16
CA SER A 113 5.89 -8.50 13.05
C SER A 113 5.14 -7.53 13.96
N MET A 114 5.86 -6.71 14.73
CA MET A 114 5.27 -5.65 15.56
C MET A 114 4.28 -4.86 14.69
N ASP A 115 2.98 -4.93 15.00
CA ASP A 115 1.91 -4.51 14.08
C ASP A 115 2.17 -3.10 13.55
N THR A 116 1.87 -2.85 12.28
CA THR A 116 1.89 -1.48 11.71
C THR A 116 1.10 -0.51 12.58
N PHE A 117 0.04 -0.99 13.22
CA PHE A 117 -0.72 -0.26 14.23
C PHE A 117 0.16 0.26 15.38
N PHE A 118 0.98 -0.60 16.00
CA PHE A 118 1.88 -0.17 17.08
C PHE A 118 3.03 0.67 16.57
N HIS A 119 3.59 0.37 15.39
CA HIS A 119 4.67 1.18 14.82
C HIS A 119 4.18 2.60 14.47
N GLU A 120 2.98 2.74 13.92
CA GLU A 120 2.37 4.02 13.55
C GLU A 120 1.91 4.81 14.79
N LEU A 121 1.34 4.12 15.79
CA LEU A 121 1.09 4.72 17.11
C LEU A 121 2.38 5.17 17.79
N TRP A 122 3.43 4.36 17.72
CA TRP A 122 4.72 4.68 18.34
C TRP A 122 5.35 5.86 17.63
N ASN A 123 5.46 5.85 16.30
CA ASN A 123 6.03 6.98 15.55
C ASN A 123 5.30 8.30 15.84
N ASN A 124 3.97 8.30 15.76
CA ASN A 124 3.17 9.52 15.93
C ASN A 124 3.11 10.00 17.39
N ALA A 125 3.12 9.11 18.39
CA ALA A 125 3.08 9.50 19.80
C ALA A 125 4.48 9.81 20.38
N ILE A 126 5.53 9.23 19.82
CA ILE A 126 6.91 9.38 20.33
C ILE A 126 7.56 10.64 19.76
N GLU A 127 7.38 10.97 18.48
CA GLU A 127 8.06 12.14 17.89
C GLU A 127 7.65 13.48 18.55
N ASP A 128 6.38 13.66 18.90
CA ASP A 128 5.92 14.93 19.50
C ASP A 128 6.31 15.12 20.98
N GLU A 129 6.49 14.03 21.74
CA GLU A 129 6.71 14.11 23.19
C GLU A 129 8.17 13.83 23.62
N LEU A 130 8.93 12.99 22.88
CA LEU A 130 10.35 12.71 23.19
C LEU A 130 11.32 13.80 22.68
N LEU A 131 11.00 14.51 21.59
CA LEU A 131 11.80 15.66 21.14
C LEU A 131 11.80 16.79 22.18
N ASN A 132 10.69 16.96 22.91
CA ASN A 132 10.59 17.89 24.03
C ASN A 132 11.32 17.41 25.30
N LEU A 133 11.51 16.09 25.46
CA LEU A 133 12.20 15.50 26.62
C LEU A 133 13.73 15.53 26.50
N SER A 134 14.26 15.45 25.27
CA SER A 134 15.71 15.55 25.01
C SER A 134 16.29 16.91 25.40
N LYS A 135 15.51 17.99 25.26
CA LYS A 135 15.91 19.35 25.66
C LYS A 135 15.92 19.57 27.18
N PHE A 136 15.26 18.70 27.95
CA PHE A 136 15.21 18.79 29.42
C PHE A 136 16.30 17.98 30.14
N LYS A 137 17.16 17.26 29.41
CA LYS A 137 18.16 16.34 29.98
C LYS A 137 19.38 17.02 30.63
N ASN A 138 19.50 18.35 30.54
CA ASN A 138 20.64 19.08 31.12
C ASN A 138 20.42 19.59 32.55
N THR A 139 19.29 19.23 33.18
CA THR A 139 19.03 19.66 34.56
C THR A 139 18.39 18.51 35.31
N LEU A 140 19.18 17.86 36.16
CA LEU A 140 18.89 17.57 37.58
C LEU A 140 19.62 16.29 38.03
N ASN A 141 20.73 16.51 38.71
CA ASN A 141 21.20 15.64 39.79
C ASN A 141 20.25 15.82 40.97
N GLN A 142 19.47 14.80 41.31
CA GLN A 142 18.90 14.65 42.65
C GLN A 142 18.90 13.17 43.03
N GLU A 143 19.77 12.85 43.98
CA GLU A 143 19.87 11.55 44.62
C GLU A 143 18.76 11.37 45.69
N ASN A 144 18.37 10.11 45.89
CA ASN A 144 17.57 9.60 47.02
C ASN A 144 16.04 9.82 47.05
N GLN A 145 15.37 9.54 45.93
CA GLN A 145 14.06 8.88 45.95
C GLN A 145 14.06 7.67 45.00
N LYS A 146 13.49 6.51 45.43
CA LYS A 146 13.43 5.29 44.61
C LYS A 146 12.76 5.52 43.25
N TYR A 147 11.81 6.46 43.19
CA TYR A 147 11.12 6.91 41.99
C TYR A 147 11.04 8.43 41.97
N THR A 148 11.20 9.05 40.80
CA THR A 148 10.99 10.49 40.62
C THR A 148 9.48 10.81 40.59
N ASP A 149 9.09 12.05 40.88
CA ASP A 149 7.67 12.50 40.82
C ASP A 149 7.01 12.15 39.48
N LYS A 150 7.78 12.25 38.38
CA LYS A 150 7.35 11.89 37.02
C LYS A 150 7.09 10.39 36.88
N GLN A 151 7.91 9.53 37.50
CA GLN A 151 7.68 8.08 37.51
C GLN A 151 6.44 7.71 38.32
N ILE A 152 6.19 8.40 39.44
CA ILE A 152 4.97 8.20 40.24
C ILE A 152 3.72 8.59 39.44
N ALA A 153 3.78 9.71 38.69
CA ALA A 153 2.69 10.11 37.80
C ALA A 153 2.44 9.08 36.69
N ALA A 154 3.49 8.53 36.08
CA ALA A 154 3.37 7.48 35.06
C ALA A 154 2.77 6.17 35.63
N LEU A 155 3.20 5.76 36.84
CA LEU A 155 2.62 4.61 37.53
C LEU A 155 1.13 4.83 37.87
N LYS A 156 0.76 6.05 38.28
CA LYS A 156 -0.63 6.43 38.53
C LYS A 156 -1.49 6.35 37.28
N LYS A 157 -0.98 6.77 36.11
CA LYS A 157 -1.66 6.64 34.82
C LYS A 157 -1.90 5.17 34.42
N MET A 158 -1.09 4.23 34.91
CA MET A 158 -1.25 2.79 34.69
C MET A 158 -2.03 2.08 35.81
N ASP A 159 -2.61 2.82 36.76
CA ASP A 159 -3.28 2.31 37.95
C ASP A 159 -2.40 1.39 38.82
N LEU A 160 -1.11 1.72 38.94
CA LEU A 160 -0.12 0.96 39.69
C LEU A 160 0.34 1.68 40.96
N LYS A 161 0.56 0.91 42.04
CA LYS A 161 1.14 1.42 43.29
C LYS A 161 2.66 1.65 43.15
N PRO A 162 3.25 2.59 43.90
CA PRO A 162 4.71 2.71 43.98
C PRO A 162 5.31 1.44 44.62
N ASN A 163 6.51 1.05 44.18
CA ASN A 163 7.26 -0.16 44.61
C ASN A 163 6.78 -1.50 43.99
N ILE A 164 6.47 -1.51 42.69
CA ILE A 164 6.06 -2.71 41.93
C ILE A 164 7.22 -3.25 41.07
N THR A 165 7.27 -4.57 40.86
CA THR A 165 8.27 -5.23 40.00
C THR A 165 8.01 -4.97 38.51
N TRP A 166 9.07 -4.98 37.70
CA TRP A 166 8.95 -4.79 36.24
C TRP A 166 8.01 -5.79 35.55
N LEU A 167 7.98 -7.04 36.04
CA LEU A 167 7.07 -8.08 35.56
C LEU A 167 5.60 -7.67 35.73
N ALA A 168 5.23 -7.15 36.90
CA ALA A 168 3.87 -6.70 37.18
C ALA A 168 3.48 -5.45 36.35
N ILE A 169 4.43 -4.54 36.06
CA ILE A 169 4.20 -3.42 35.13
C ILE A 169 3.86 -3.94 33.72
N LYS A 170 4.60 -4.95 33.24
CA LYS A 170 4.37 -5.56 31.92
C LYS A 170 3.03 -6.30 31.85
N GLU A 171 2.64 -7.00 32.91
CA GLU A 171 1.34 -7.67 32.99
C GLU A 171 0.18 -6.68 33.00
N GLN A 172 0.28 -5.61 33.78
CA GLN A 172 -0.74 -4.57 33.83
C GLN A 172 -0.87 -3.87 32.46
N PHE A 173 0.24 -3.55 31.81
CA PHE A 173 0.23 -3.01 30.45
C PHE A 173 -0.53 -3.93 29.48
N LYS A 174 -0.24 -5.25 29.49
CA LYS A 174 -0.97 -6.22 28.65
C LYS A 174 -2.47 -6.24 28.93
N LYS A 175 -2.89 -6.12 30.20
CA LYS A 175 -4.31 -6.06 30.59
C LYS A 175 -4.97 -4.79 30.05
N LEU A 176 -4.31 -3.64 30.19
CA LEU A 176 -4.81 -2.35 29.72
C LEU A 176 -4.91 -2.28 28.20
N VAL A 177 -3.89 -2.78 27.48
CA VAL A 177 -3.90 -2.83 26.01
C VAL A 177 -5.06 -3.66 25.49
N LYS A 178 -5.30 -4.85 26.07
CA LYS A 178 -6.45 -5.68 25.68
C LYS A 178 -7.77 -4.95 25.93
N LYS A 179 -7.90 -4.25 27.06
CA LYS A 179 -9.13 -3.52 27.41
C LYS A 179 -9.41 -2.36 26.44
N TYR A 180 -8.37 -1.64 26.01
CA TYR A 180 -8.50 -0.42 25.19
C TYR A 180 -8.14 -0.63 23.71
N HIS A 181 -8.06 -1.89 23.24
CA HIS A 181 -7.73 -2.18 21.86
C HIS A 181 -8.83 -1.69 20.90
N PRO A 182 -8.51 -1.04 19.77
CA PRO A 182 -9.52 -0.52 18.85
C PRO A 182 -10.39 -1.62 18.23
N ASP A 183 -9.85 -2.83 18.04
CA ASP A 183 -10.61 -3.99 17.53
C ASP A 183 -11.74 -4.41 18.48
N MET A 184 -11.51 -4.31 19.80
CA MET A 184 -12.53 -4.64 20.80
C MET A 184 -13.50 -3.49 21.07
N ASN A 185 -13.10 -2.26 20.75
CA ASN A 185 -13.86 -1.05 21.06
C ASN A 185 -14.31 -0.28 19.80
N ALA A 186 -14.39 -0.97 18.65
CA ALA A 186 -14.88 -0.46 17.38
C ALA A 186 -14.28 0.90 16.94
N GLY A 187 -13.04 1.20 17.32
CA GLY A 187 -12.36 2.46 16.96
C GLY A 187 -12.82 3.72 17.69
N ASP A 188 -13.44 3.59 18.88
CA ASP A 188 -13.82 4.74 19.71
C ASP A 188 -12.63 5.65 20.07
N LYS A 189 -12.68 6.91 19.65
CA LYS A 189 -11.61 7.91 19.84
C LYS A 189 -11.18 8.10 21.30
N LYS A 190 -12.12 7.98 22.25
CA LYS A 190 -11.84 8.11 23.70
C LYS A 190 -10.94 6.99 24.23
N TYR A 191 -11.08 5.78 23.72
CA TYR A 191 -10.26 4.64 24.15
C TYR A 191 -8.90 4.66 23.46
N GLU A 192 -8.84 5.16 22.23
CA GLU A 192 -7.59 5.42 21.52
C GLU A 192 -6.71 6.43 22.26
N GLU A 193 -7.27 7.55 22.71
CA GLU A 193 -6.55 8.57 23.50
C GLU A 193 -6.02 7.99 24.82
N LYS A 194 -6.83 7.20 25.53
CA LYS A 194 -6.38 6.50 26.75
C LYS A 194 -5.26 5.49 26.47
N LEU A 195 -5.35 4.74 25.37
CA LEU A 195 -4.31 3.78 24.98
C LEU A 195 -3.00 4.49 24.66
N LYS A 196 -3.04 5.65 24.01
CA LYS A 196 -1.88 6.51 23.76
C LYS A 196 -1.21 6.91 25.08
N GLU A 197 -1.97 7.48 26.02
CA GLU A 197 -1.45 7.88 27.33
C GLU A 197 -0.78 6.74 28.09
N ILE A 198 -1.41 5.55 28.10
CA ILE A 198 -0.87 4.36 28.76
C ILE A 198 0.42 3.88 28.08
N THR A 199 0.49 3.96 26.76
CA THR A 199 1.67 3.55 25.98
C THR A 199 2.85 4.49 26.23
N ILE A 200 2.61 5.80 26.27
CA ILE A 200 3.60 6.82 26.63
C ILE A 200 4.14 6.55 28.04
N ALA A 201 3.25 6.36 29.03
CA ALA A 201 3.64 6.06 30.41
C ALA A 201 4.49 4.78 30.51
N TYR A 202 4.11 3.71 29.82
CA TYR A 202 4.87 2.47 29.77
C TYR A 202 6.25 2.64 29.14
N SER A 203 6.35 3.39 28.04
CA SER A 203 7.63 3.66 27.37
C SER A 203 8.60 4.42 28.28
N TYR A 204 8.10 5.41 29.02
CA TYR A 204 8.87 6.19 29.99
C TYR A 204 9.36 5.32 31.17
N LEU A 205 8.48 4.45 31.69
CA LEU A 205 8.88 3.49 32.72
C LEU A 205 9.90 2.48 32.19
N LYS A 206 9.76 2.03 30.94
CA LYS A 206 10.70 1.10 30.31
C LYS A 206 12.09 1.70 30.18
N THR A 207 12.22 2.91 29.63
CA THR A 207 13.53 3.57 29.48
C THR A 207 14.14 3.86 30.84
N SER A 208 13.40 4.51 31.73
CA SER A 208 13.92 4.93 33.03
C SER A 208 14.27 3.79 34.00
N LEU A 209 13.58 2.65 33.93
CA LEU A 209 13.90 1.47 34.74
C LEU A 209 14.94 0.57 34.08
N SER A 210 14.96 0.47 32.75
CA SER A 210 15.97 -0.31 32.03
C SER A 210 17.35 0.33 32.11
N ASP A 211 17.45 1.67 32.19
CA ASP A 211 18.72 2.37 32.39
C ASP A 211 19.28 2.13 33.80
N LYS A 212 18.44 2.06 34.84
CA LYS A 212 18.86 1.73 36.21
C LYS A 212 19.42 0.31 36.35
N GLN A 213 19.02 -0.64 35.50
CA GLN A 213 19.52 -2.02 35.52
C GLN A 213 20.88 -2.20 34.84
N LYS A 214 21.35 -1.22 34.04
CA LYS A 214 22.65 -1.27 33.36
C LYS A 214 23.79 -0.62 34.13
N VAL A 215 23.47 0.13 35.18
CA VAL A 215 24.42 0.94 35.98
C VAL A 215 24.71 0.27 37.35
N ALA A 216 24.14 -0.92 37.59
CA ALA A 216 24.37 -1.74 38.79
C ALA A 216 25.20 -2.98 38.45
#